data_AF-A0A7C1I343-F1
#
_entry.id   AF-A0A7C1I343-F1
#
_cell.length_a   1.000
_cell.length_b   1.000
_cell.length_c   1.000
_cell.angle_alpha   90.00
_cell.angle_beta   90.00
_cell.angle_gamma   90.00
#
_symmetry.space_group_name_H-M   'P 1'
#
loop_
_entity.id
_entity.type
_entity.pdbx_description
1 polymer ?
#
loop_
_entity_poly.entity_id
_entity_poly.type
_entity_poly.pdbx_seq_one_letter_code
_entity_poly.pdbx_strand_id
1 'polypeptide(L)'
;EIERIYGDRLRAVYLYGSYARGDARDDSDIDIAVVLDGPVDQNEEIFRVSDVRAEMSLSEDCLIMPLFVSYTDLIDSRESIHKNIAGEGVAL
;
A
#
# COMPACT_ATOMS: atom_id res chain seq x y z
N GLU A 1 -8.34 10.21 0.52
CA GLU A 1 -7.09 11.01 0.47
C GLU A 1 -6.13 10.54 -0.63
N ILE A 2 -5.77 9.25 -0.68
CA ILE A 2 -4.92 8.69 -1.75
C ILE A 2 -5.49 8.95 -3.16
N GLU A 3 -6.81 8.80 -3.35
CA GLU A 3 -7.50 9.17 -4.62
C GLU A 3 -7.25 10.63 -5.02
N ARG A 4 -7.20 11.53 -4.04
CA ARG A 4 -6.96 12.97 -4.29
C ARG A 4 -5.51 13.25 -4.67
N ILE A 5 -4.56 12.48 -4.11
CA ILE A 5 -3.12 12.63 -4.37
C ILE A 5 -2.76 12.11 -5.77
N TYR A 6 -3.31 10.95 -6.16
CA TYR A 6 -2.89 10.24 -7.36
C TYR A 6 -3.87 10.36 -8.54
N GLY A 7 -5.14 10.68 -8.28
CA GLY A 7 -6.16 10.86 -9.31
C GLY A 7 -6.20 9.69 -10.29
N ASP A 8 -6.14 9.99 -11.58
CA ASP A 8 -6.18 9.01 -12.66
C ASP A 8 -5.00 8.02 -12.66
N ARG A 9 -3.90 8.31 -11.95
CA ARG A 9 -2.80 7.35 -11.77
C ARG A 9 -3.13 6.27 -10.76
N LEU A 10 -4.09 6.48 -9.87
CA LEU A 10 -4.44 5.49 -8.87
C LEU A 10 -5.24 4.37 -9.52
N ARG A 11 -4.68 3.16 -9.49
CA ARG A 11 -5.34 1.99 -10.07
C ARG A 11 -6.09 1.17 -9.03
N ALA A 12 -5.47 0.97 -7.87
CA ALA A 12 -6.06 0.22 -6.77
C ALA A 12 -5.33 0.51 -5.46
N VAL A 13 -6.00 0.24 -4.34
CA VAL A 13 -5.41 0.16 -3.02
C VAL A 13 -5.78 -1.19 -2.42
N TYR A 14 -4.80 -1.88 -1.86
CA TYR A 14 -5.00 -3.16 -1.20
C TYR A 14 -4.47 -3.11 0.23
N LEU A 15 -5.26 -3.63 1.17
CA LEU A 15 -4.75 -4.12 2.43
C LEU A 15 -4.08 -5.48 2.17
N TYR A 16 -2.84 -5.64 2.59
CA TYR A 16 -2.16 -6.93 2.53
C TYR A 16 -1.55 -7.27 3.89
N GLY A 17 -0.72 -8.30 3.96
CA GLY A 17 0.00 -8.62 5.18
C GLY A 17 -0.90 -9.21 6.27
N SER A 18 -0.56 -8.94 7.51
CA SER A 18 -1.13 -9.65 8.66
C SER A 18 -2.62 -9.37 8.87
N TYR A 19 -3.03 -8.12 8.65
CA TYR A 19 -4.43 -7.71 8.72
C TYR A 19 -5.28 -8.38 7.63
N ALA A 20 -4.77 -8.47 6.39
CA ALA A 20 -5.48 -9.16 5.31
C ALA A 20 -5.64 -10.67 5.58
N ARG A 21 -4.65 -11.31 6.21
CA ARG A 21 -4.71 -12.74 6.58
C ARG A 21 -5.49 -13.02 7.87
N GLY A 22 -5.84 -11.99 8.64
CA GLY A 22 -6.46 -12.14 9.96
C GLY A 22 -5.53 -12.71 11.03
N ASP A 23 -4.21 -12.58 10.84
CA ASP A 23 -3.17 -13.01 11.80
C ASP A 23 -2.44 -11.84 12.48
N ALA A 24 -2.98 -10.62 12.33
CA ALA A 24 -2.51 -9.42 13.00
C ALA A 24 -2.57 -9.55 14.53
N ARG A 25 -1.54 -9.01 15.18
CA ARG A 25 -1.41 -8.86 16.64
C ARG A 25 -1.51 -7.38 17.00
N ASP A 26 -1.64 -7.09 18.28
CA ASP A 26 -1.73 -5.72 18.81
C ASP A 26 -0.54 -4.82 18.41
N ASP A 27 0.62 -5.40 18.11
CA ASP A 27 1.84 -4.70 17.67
C ASP A 27 2.06 -4.72 16.15
N SER A 28 1.09 -5.20 15.38
CA SER A 28 1.20 -5.30 13.92
C SER A 28 0.97 -3.96 13.24
N ASP A 29 1.76 -3.69 12.21
CA ASP A 29 1.59 -2.60 11.27
C ASP A 29 0.49 -2.91 10.23
N ILE A 30 -0.09 -1.85 9.67
CA ILE A 30 -1.06 -1.92 8.58
C ILE A 30 -0.32 -1.77 7.26
N ASP A 31 -0.15 -2.89 6.58
CA ASP A 31 0.45 -3.03 5.26
C ASP A 31 -0.54 -2.62 4.15
N ILE A 32 -0.23 -1.53 3.43
CA ILE A 32 -1.06 -1.03 2.32
C ILE A 32 -0.27 -1.04 1.02
N ALA A 33 -0.78 -1.70 -0.01
CA ALA A 33 -0.23 -1.60 -1.36
C ALA A 33 -1.02 -0.56 -2.15
N VAL A 34 -0.33 0.46 -2.66
CA VAL A 34 -0.89 1.48 -3.55
C VAL A 34 -0.40 1.19 -4.96
N VAL A 35 -1.33 0.81 -5.82
CA VAL A 35 -1.04 0.42 -7.20
C VAL A 35 -1.25 1.62 -8.10
N LEU A 36 -0.19 2.01 -8.81
CA LEU A 36 -0.20 3.18 -9.68
C LEU A 36 0.04 2.80 -11.14
N ASP A 37 -0.60 3.54 -12.04
CA ASP A 37 -0.24 3.49 -13.46
C ASP A 37 1.04 4.32 -13.73
N GLY A 38 1.91 3.76 -14.56
CA GLY A 38 3.21 4.34 -14.94
C GLY A 38 4.36 4.03 -13.98
N PRO A 39 5.53 4.65 -14.18
CA PRO A 39 6.70 4.44 -13.33
C PRO A 39 6.43 4.86 -11.88
N VAL A 40 7.03 4.12 -10.94
CA VAL A 40 6.91 4.36 -9.51
C VAL A 40 8.30 4.40 -8.89
N ASP A 41 8.59 5.46 -8.13
CA ASP A 41 9.76 5.53 -7.24
C ASP A 41 9.27 5.50 -5.80
N GLN A 42 9.66 4.45 -5.08
CA GLN A 42 9.18 4.22 -3.71
C GLN A 42 9.53 5.38 -2.75
N ASN A 43 10.68 6.02 -2.91
CA ASN A 43 11.09 7.12 -2.01
C ASN A 43 10.30 8.39 -2.29
N GLU A 44 10.11 8.72 -3.57
CA GLU A 44 9.28 9.87 -3.97
C GLU A 44 7.85 9.71 -3.46
N GLU A 45 7.27 8.52 -3.61
CA GLU A 45 5.89 8.29 -3.22
C GLU A 45 5.71 8.22 -1.69
N ILE A 46 6.67 7.65 -0.96
CA ILE A 46 6.71 7.74 0.52
C ILE A 46 6.76 9.20 0.98
N PHE A 47 7.60 10.02 0.35
CA PHE A 47 7.69 11.44 0.70
C PHE A 47 6.38 12.17 0.39
N ARG A 48 5.78 11.89 -0.77
CA ARG A 48 4.52 12.51 -1.23
C ARG A 48 3.35 12.27 -0.27
N VAL A 49 3.26 11.09 0.34
CA VAL A 49 2.16 10.76 1.28
C VAL A 49 2.52 10.94 2.75
N SER A 50 3.73 11.42 3.05
CA SER A 50 4.30 11.37 4.41
C SER A 50 3.43 12.05 5.47
N ASP A 51 2.90 13.23 5.19
CA ASP A 51 2.03 13.98 6.11
C ASP A 51 0.74 13.22 6.40
N VAL A 52 0.06 12.75 5.36
CA VAL A 52 -1.19 11.98 5.46
C VAL A 52 -0.97 10.65 6.18
N ARG A 53 0.14 9.96 5.88
CA ARG A 53 0.53 8.72 6.57
C ARG A 53 0.75 8.96 8.05
N ALA A 54 1.43 10.05 8.41
CA ALA A 54 1.71 10.39 9.80
C ALA A 54 0.42 10.70 10.57
N GLU A 55 -0.49 11.48 9.97
CA GLU A 55 -1.79 11.78 10.57
C GLU A 55 -2.62 10.52 10.81
N MET A 56 -2.75 9.65 9.80
CA MET A 56 -3.51 8.40 9.94
C MET A 56 -2.86 7.43 10.93
N SER A 57 -1.52 7.35 10.95
CA SER A 57 -0.85 6.45 11.92
C SER A 57 -1.07 6.90 13.36
N LEU A 58 -1.18 8.22 13.59
CA LEU A 58 -1.47 8.78 14.90
C LEU A 58 -2.96 8.64 15.27
N SER A 59 -3.89 8.74 14.32
CA SER A 59 -5.32 8.60 14.60
C SER A 59 -5.70 7.17 14.97
N GLU A 60 -5.07 6.19 14.32
CA GLU A 60 -5.36 4.77 14.53
C GLU A 60 -4.45 4.10 15.57
N ASP A 61 -3.50 4.84 16.18
CA ASP A 61 -2.45 4.33 17.07
C ASP A 61 -1.74 3.07 16.49
N CYS A 62 -1.52 3.08 15.19
CA CYS A 62 -0.98 1.95 14.44
C CYS A 62 -0.13 2.45 13.27
N LEU A 63 1.03 1.80 13.05
CA LEU A 63 1.93 2.19 11.97
C LEU A 63 1.37 1.77 10.61
N ILE A 64 1.13 2.74 9.73
CA ILE A 64 0.74 2.46 8.34
C ILE A 64 1.98 2.39 7.45
N MET A 65 2.16 1.25 6.78
CA MET A 65 3.30 0.94 5.93
C MET A 65 2.88 0.83 4.45
N PRO A 66 2.97 1.93 3.67
CA PRO A 66 2.62 1.90 2.26
C PRO A 66 3.76 1.32 1.40
N LEU A 67 3.41 0.37 0.54
CA LEU A 67 4.22 -0.07 -0.60
C LEU A 67 3.61 0.50 -1.88
N PHE A 68 4.39 1.23 -2.67
CA PHE A 68 3.98 1.71 -3.97
C PHE A 68 4.51 0.76 -5.04
N VAL A 69 3.62 0.35 -5.94
CA VAL A 69 3.97 -0.58 -7.01
C VAL A 69 3.32 -0.12 -8.31
N SER A 70 4.07 -0.21 -9.41
CA SER A 70 3.46 0.01 -10.71
C SER A 70 2.52 -1.14 -11.04
N TYR A 71 1.43 -0.87 -11.74
CA TYR A 71 0.52 -1.94 -12.17
C TYR A 71 1.23 -3.02 -13.00
N THR A 72 2.18 -2.61 -13.85
CA THR A 72 3.00 -3.53 -14.64
C THR A 72 3.81 -4.46 -13.75
N ASP A 73 4.51 -3.91 -12.74
CA ASP A 73 5.34 -4.72 -11.84
C ASP A 73 4.50 -5.65 -10.97
N LEU A 74 3.29 -5.23 -10.56
CA LEU A 74 2.41 -6.07 -9.78
C LEU A 74 1.98 -7.33 -10.56
N ILE A 75 1.73 -7.19 -11.86
CA ILE A 75 1.27 -8.29 -12.73
C ILE A 75 2.43 -9.16 -13.23
N ASP A 76 3.56 -8.54 -13.59
CA ASP A 76 4.65 -9.23 -14.31
C ASP A 76 5.78 -9.73 -13.39
N SER A 77 5.87 -9.22 -12.16
CA SER A 77 6.99 -9.53 -11.28
C SER A 77 6.93 -10.94 -10.70
N ARG A 78 8.13 -11.48 -10.44
CA ARG A 78 8.32 -12.76 -9.73
C ARG A 78 8.52 -12.57 -8.23
N GLU A 79 8.56 -11.34 -7.74
CA GLU A 79 8.76 -11.03 -6.34
C GLU A 79 7.59 -11.53 -5.49
N SER A 80 7.94 -12.16 -4.36
CA SER A 80 6.95 -12.76 -3.47
C SER A 80 5.96 -11.72 -2.94
N ILE A 81 6.42 -10.49 -2.70
CA ILE A 81 5.57 -9.42 -2.17
C ILE A 81 4.44 -9.05 -3.15
N HIS A 82 4.73 -8.94 -4.45
CA HIS A 82 3.72 -8.67 -5.46
C HIS A 82 2.72 -9.82 -5.59
N LYS A 83 3.19 -11.06 -5.48
CA LYS A 83 2.30 -12.24 -5.46
C LYS A 83 1.39 -12.28 -4.24
N ASN A 84 1.91 -11.91 -3.07
CA ASN A 84 1.11 -11.84 -1.85
C ASN A 84 0.03 -10.77 -1.98
N ILE A 85 0.36 -9.60 -2.52
CA ILE A 85 -0.63 -8.54 -2.78
C ILE A 85 -1.69 -9.02 -3.78
N ALA A 86 -1.29 -9.63 -4.89
CA ALA A 86 -2.22 -10.09 -5.91
C ALA A 86 -3.08 -11.30 -5.47
N GLY A 87 -2.55 -12.17 -4.61
CA GLY A 87 -3.21 -13.41 -4.19
C GLY A 87 -4.01 -13.31 -2.89
N GLU A 88 -3.54 -12.50 -1.93
CA GLU A 88 -4.08 -12.39 -0.58
C GLU A 88 -4.59 -10.98 -0.24
N GLY A 89 -4.30 -9.99 -1.09
CA GLY A 89 -4.71 -8.60 -0.87
C GLY A 89 -6.22 -8.42 -0.89
N VAL A 90 -6.71 -7.62 0.04
CA VAL A 90 -8.11 -7.20 0.13
C VAL A 90 -8.24 -5.79 -0.43
N ALA A 91 -9.05 -5.62 -1.47
CA ALA A 91 -9.30 -4.30 -2.07
C ALA A 91 -10.01 -3.37 -1.08
N LEU A 92 -9.56 -2.12 -0.99
CA LEU A 92 -10.12 -1.05 -0.15
C LEU A 92 -10.93 -0.04 -0.96
#